data_AF-A0AAU5MUI5-F1
#
_entry.id   AF-A0AAU5MUI5-F1
#
_cell.length_a   1.000
_cell.length_b   1.000
_cell.length_c   1.000
_cell.angle_alpha   90.00
_cell.angle_beta   90.00
_cell.angle_gamma   90.00
#
_symmetry.space_group_name_H-M   'P 1'
#
loop_
_entity.id
_entity.type
_entity.pdbx_description
1 polymer ?
#
loop_
_entity_poly.entity_id
_entity_poly.type
_entity_poly.pdbx_seq_one_letter_code
_entity_poly.pdbx_strand_id
1 'polypeptide(L)'
;MHTAHTAQTVTTGDPRLSWSSTEKGPAPRLGQRRDGILPAVAAALSVRGETLTCTAGKGDQPPVLHHLVQDFLDTLPSAQRERFTGRCPEAILLSRHLTAAEAGRSKRAQRKPLTNGEARRALKHARLTARRIREDGDPLHGSYAAPCRSCAVMLAHFGVRPVDLTANGAATTAEKS
;
A
#
# COMPACT_ATOMS: atom_id res chain seq x y z
N MET A 1 76.28 6.85 -3.92
CA MET A 1 74.96 7.44 -3.66
C MET A 1 73.96 6.74 -4.55
N HIS A 2 73.11 5.87 -3.99
CA HIS A 2 72.13 5.09 -4.75
C HIS A 2 70.74 5.47 -4.25
N THR A 3 69.98 6.17 -5.09
CA THR A 3 68.58 6.51 -4.90
C THR A 3 67.72 5.27 -5.15
N ALA A 4 67.22 4.67 -4.07
CA ALA A 4 66.19 3.64 -4.15
C ALA A 4 64.84 4.30 -4.47
N HIS A 5 64.28 3.99 -5.65
CA HIS A 5 62.88 4.27 -5.96
C HIS A 5 62.01 3.15 -5.38
N THR A 6 61.24 3.46 -4.35
CA THR A 6 60.22 2.57 -3.81
C THR A 6 59.01 2.57 -4.74
N ALA A 7 58.90 1.53 -5.57
CA ALA A 7 57.67 1.26 -6.32
C ALA A 7 56.57 0.85 -5.34
N GLN A 8 55.55 1.70 -5.19
CA GLN A 8 54.35 1.35 -4.44
C GLN A 8 53.50 0.39 -5.28
N THR A 9 53.45 -0.86 -4.84
CA THR A 9 52.60 -1.91 -5.38
C THR A 9 51.14 -1.52 -5.17
N VAL A 10 50.38 -1.35 -6.26
CA VAL A 10 48.91 -1.23 -6.19
C VAL A 10 48.37 -2.60 -5.79
N THR A 11 48.14 -2.79 -4.49
CA THR A 11 47.45 -3.97 -3.97
C THR A 11 45.98 -3.88 -4.37
N THR A 12 45.59 -4.71 -5.33
CA THR A 12 44.20 -5.06 -5.63
C THR A 12 43.62 -5.81 -4.42
N GLY A 13 43.27 -5.09 -3.36
CA GLY A 13 42.88 -5.67 -2.07
C GLY A 13 41.75 -4.89 -1.41
N ASP A 14 40.64 -5.59 -1.16
CA ASP A 14 39.42 -5.22 -0.42
C ASP A 14 38.77 -3.86 -0.75
N PRO A 15 37.62 -3.83 -1.45
CA PRO A 15 36.91 -2.58 -1.76
C PRO A 15 36.49 -1.78 -0.51
N ARG A 16 36.46 -2.40 0.68
CA ARG A 16 36.10 -1.70 1.94
C ARG A 16 37.16 -0.69 2.39
N LEU A 17 38.40 -0.77 1.91
CA LEU A 17 39.43 0.23 2.23
C LEU A 17 39.10 1.62 1.66
N SER A 18 38.24 1.69 0.63
CA SER A 18 37.75 2.95 0.06
C SER A 18 36.66 3.64 0.89
N TRP A 19 36.03 2.94 1.84
CA TRP A 19 34.97 3.51 2.68
C TRP A 19 35.50 4.43 3.78
N SER A 20 36.79 4.31 4.12
CA SER A 20 37.47 5.14 5.12
C SER A 20 38.00 6.46 4.56
N SER A 21 37.86 6.70 3.25
CA SER A 21 38.31 7.94 2.62
C SER A 21 37.45 9.13 3.06
N THR A 22 38.07 10.13 3.68
CA THR A 22 37.45 11.42 4.06
C THR A 22 37.18 12.32 2.83
N GLU A 23 37.53 11.87 1.62
CA GLU A 23 37.24 12.56 0.38
C GLU A 23 35.73 12.60 0.14
N LYS A 24 35.14 13.79 0.28
CA LYS A 24 33.73 14.04 0.04
C LYS A 24 33.48 14.01 -1.47
N GLY A 25 33.28 12.81 -2.02
CA GLY A 25 32.87 12.62 -3.41
C GLY A 25 31.64 13.49 -3.72
N PRO A 26 31.47 13.94 -4.98
CA PRO A 26 30.32 14.74 -5.37
C PRO A 26 29.04 14.01 -4.96
N ALA A 27 28.13 14.71 -4.29
CA ALA A 27 26.86 14.14 -3.88
C ALA A 27 26.18 13.53 -5.12
N PRO A 28 25.66 12.29 -5.03
CA PRO A 28 25.01 11.65 -6.16
C PRO A 28 23.88 12.54 -6.67
N ARG A 29 23.89 12.80 -7.98
CA ARG A 29 22.86 13.62 -8.60
C ARG A 29 21.53 12.88 -8.49
N LEU A 30 20.54 13.51 -7.84
CA LEU A 30 19.17 13.04 -7.83
C LEU A 30 18.64 13.07 -9.26
N GLY A 31 18.62 11.91 -9.93
CA GLY A 31 18.14 11.78 -11.31
C GLY A 31 16.62 11.87 -11.44
N GLN A 32 15.88 11.89 -10.33
CA GLN A 32 14.42 11.96 -10.29
C GLN A 32 13.91 12.81 -9.13
N ARG A 33 12.76 13.48 -9.33
CA ARG A 33 12.06 14.23 -8.28
C ARG A 33 11.44 13.26 -7.27
N ARG A 34 11.40 13.67 -6.00
CA ARG A 34 10.98 12.83 -4.88
C ARG A 34 9.46 12.64 -4.90
N ASP A 35 9.01 11.48 -5.34
CA ASP A 35 7.64 10.97 -5.11
C ASP A 35 7.29 10.82 -3.61
N GLY A 36 8.24 11.06 -2.71
CA GLY A 36 8.12 10.81 -1.26
C GLY A 36 7.12 11.70 -0.51
N ILE A 37 6.44 12.65 -1.15
CA ILE A 37 5.47 13.53 -0.48
C ILE A 37 4.02 13.10 -0.76
N LEU A 38 3.68 12.62 -1.96
CA LEU A 38 2.31 12.21 -2.27
C LEU A 38 2.09 10.73 -1.90
N PRO A 39 0.96 10.36 -1.25
CA PRO A 39 0.63 8.95 -1.10
C PRO A 39 0.45 8.34 -2.50
N ALA A 40 0.94 7.13 -2.74
CA ALA A 40 0.94 6.56 -4.10
C ALA A 40 -0.46 6.29 -4.67
N VAL A 41 -1.46 6.08 -3.80
CA VAL A 41 -2.82 5.63 -4.14
C VAL A 41 -3.83 6.21 -3.15
N ALA A 42 -5.02 6.59 -3.64
CA ALA A 42 -6.24 6.78 -2.85
C ALA A 42 -7.28 5.70 -3.19
N ALA A 43 -8.07 5.30 -2.21
CA ALA A 43 -9.15 4.33 -2.42
C ALA A 43 -10.46 4.79 -1.78
N ALA A 44 -11.56 4.24 -2.30
CA ALA A 44 -12.90 4.36 -1.77
C ALA A 44 -13.51 2.96 -1.61
N LEU A 45 -14.06 2.69 -0.43
CA LEU A 45 -14.83 1.49 -0.09
C LEU A 45 -16.29 1.89 0.05
N SER A 46 -17.16 1.28 -0.75
CA SER A 46 -18.61 1.45 -0.67
C SER A 46 -19.23 0.18 -0.07
N VAL A 47 -20.00 0.33 1.00
CA VAL A 47 -20.74 -0.76 1.67
C VAL A 47 -22.18 -0.30 1.92
N ARG A 48 -23.17 -0.95 1.29
CA ARG A 48 -24.61 -0.68 1.48
C ARG A 48 -25.01 0.82 1.38
N GLY A 49 -24.34 1.58 0.52
CA GLY A 49 -24.61 3.02 0.31
C GLY A 49 -23.70 3.96 1.13
N GLU A 50 -22.99 3.46 2.13
CA GLU A 50 -21.96 4.22 2.85
C GLU A 50 -20.64 4.14 2.10
N THR A 51 -19.91 5.27 2.01
CA THR A 51 -18.61 5.34 1.36
C THR A 51 -17.54 5.84 2.34
N LEU A 52 -16.48 5.05 2.49
CA LEU A 52 -15.29 5.40 3.24
C LEU A 52 -14.14 5.64 2.25
N THR A 53 -13.38 6.71 2.43
CA THR A 53 -12.21 7.01 1.59
C THR A 53 -10.95 7.15 2.42
N CYS A 54 -9.83 6.72 1.88
CA CYS A 54 -8.52 7.03 2.46
C CYS A 54 -7.42 7.00 1.41
N THR A 55 -6.30 7.62 1.73
CA THR A 55 -5.04 7.43 1.02
C THR A 55 -4.26 6.27 1.62
N ALA A 56 -3.30 5.74 0.88
CA ALA A 56 -2.30 4.82 1.43
C ALA A 56 -1.64 5.44 2.67
N GLY A 57 -1.32 4.61 3.66
CA GLY A 57 -0.67 5.06 4.90
C GLY A 57 0.67 5.72 4.58
N LYS A 58 0.87 6.96 5.06
CA LYS A 58 2.10 7.71 4.92
C LYS A 58 2.81 7.77 6.27
N GLY A 59 4.05 7.29 6.32
CA GLY A 59 4.89 7.29 7.53
C GLY A 59 5.52 5.92 7.81
N ASP A 60 6.53 5.89 8.67
CA ASP A 60 7.24 4.65 9.04
C ASP A 60 6.43 3.75 9.97
N GLN A 61 5.43 4.30 10.68
CA GLN A 61 4.58 3.53 11.56
C GLN A 61 3.49 2.78 10.76
N PRO A 62 3.38 1.45 10.91
CA PRO A 62 2.28 0.70 10.31
C PRO A 62 0.93 1.15 10.93
N PRO A 63 -0.14 1.24 10.12
CA PRO A 63 -1.46 1.55 10.63
C PRO A 63 -1.94 0.45 11.58
N VAL A 64 -2.69 0.81 12.62
CA VAL A 64 -3.37 -0.17 13.46
C VAL A 64 -4.51 -0.80 12.66
N LEU A 65 -4.35 -2.07 12.30
CA LEU A 65 -5.34 -2.84 11.55
C LEU A 65 -6.27 -3.59 12.50
N HIS A 66 -7.47 -3.91 11.99
CA HIS A 66 -8.41 -4.77 12.70
C HIS A 66 -7.83 -6.20 12.78
N HIS A 67 -8.00 -6.88 13.92
CA HIS A 67 -7.38 -8.19 14.17
C HIS A 67 -7.61 -9.21 13.04
N LEU A 68 -8.84 -9.35 12.52
CA LEU A 68 -9.10 -10.25 11.38
C LEU A 68 -8.32 -9.89 10.10
N VAL A 69 -8.07 -8.60 9.86
CA VAL A 69 -7.26 -8.16 8.70
C VAL A 69 -5.79 -8.45 8.97
N GLN A 70 -5.31 -8.15 10.17
CA GLN A 70 -3.95 -8.42 10.60
C GLN A 70 -3.63 -9.93 10.52
N ASP A 71 -4.47 -10.78 11.14
CA ASP A 71 -4.33 -12.24 11.14
C ASP A 71 -4.31 -12.80 9.71
N PHE A 72 -5.13 -12.26 8.82
CA PHE A 72 -5.13 -12.68 7.42
C PHE A 72 -3.81 -12.31 6.73
N LEU A 73 -3.32 -11.09 6.91
CA LEU A 73 -2.07 -10.65 6.29
C LEU A 73 -0.86 -11.41 6.83
N ASP A 74 -0.84 -11.72 8.13
CA ASP A 74 0.22 -12.47 8.79
C ASP A 74 0.26 -13.93 8.33
N THR A 75 -0.86 -14.50 7.89
CA THR A 75 -0.93 -15.88 7.37
C THR A 75 -0.64 -16.01 5.86
N LEU A 76 -0.45 -14.89 5.14
CA LEU A 76 -0.16 -14.94 3.70
C LEU A 76 1.15 -15.71 3.41
N PRO A 77 1.19 -16.61 2.41
CA PRO A 77 2.45 -17.18 1.94
C PRO A 77 3.37 -16.11 1.36
N SER A 78 4.69 -16.30 1.43
CA SER A 78 5.68 -15.35 0.90
C SER A 78 5.45 -14.96 -0.56
N ALA A 79 4.93 -15.88 -1.39
CA ALA A 79 4.59 -15.62 -2.78
C ALA A 79 3.46 -14.59 -2.97
N GLN A 80 2.63 -14.38 -1.95
CA GLN A 80 1.48 -13.47 -1.93
C GLN A 80 1.71 -12.23 -1.06
N ARG A 81 2.85 -12.15 -0.34
CA ARG A 81 3.21 -11.00 0.50
C ARG A 81 3.93 -9.94 -0.31
N GLU A 82 3.51 -8.69 -0.13
CA GLU A 82 4.13 -7.52 -0.70
C GLU A 82 4.95 -6.77 0.38
N ARG A 83 5.99 -6.02 0.00
CA ARG A 83 6.87 -5.35 0.98
C ARG A 83 6.14 -4.29 1.82
N PHE A 84 5.06 -3.73 1.28
CA PHE A 84 4.23 -2.70 1.92
C PHE A 84 2.88 -3.26 2.41
N THR A 85 2.81 -4.57 2.67
CA THR A 85 1.60 -5.24 3.20
C THR A 85 1.06 -4.51 4.43
N GLY A 86 -0.25 -4.32 4.48
CA GLY A 86 -0.95 -3.64 5.58
C GLY A 86 -0.98 -2.12 5.50
N ARG A 87 -0.17 -1.47 4.65
CA ARG A 87 -0.19 0.00 4.45
C ARG A 87 -1.07 0.46 3.30
N CYS A 88 -1.52 -0.49 2.48
CA CYS A 88 -2.40 -0.24 1.35
C CYS A 88 -3.73 0.34 1.84
N PRO A 89 -4.33 1.32 1.13
CA PRO A 89 -5.59 1.92 1.55
C PRO A 89 -6.72 0.89 1.66
N GLU A 90 -6.66 -0.22 0.93
CA GLU A 90 -7.60 -1.33 1.02
C GLU A 90 -7.61 -1.98 2.41
N ALA A 91 -6.44 -2.29 2.97
CA ALA A 91 -6.33 -2.89 4.31
C ALA A 91 -6.83 -1.94 5.39
N ILE A 92 -6.53 -0.63 5.23
CA ILE A 92 -6.96 0.42 6.15
C ILE A 92 -8.48 0.59 6.10
N LEU A 93 -9.09 0.65 4.92
CA LEU A 93 -10.54 0.80 4.76
C LEU A 93 -11.31 -0.41 5.29
N LEU A 94 -10.86 -1.63 4.98
CA LEU A 94 -11.47 -2.84 5.54
C LEU A 94 -11.38 -2.84 7.06
N SER A 95 -10.21 -2.49 7.61
CA SER A 95 -10.02 -2.42 9.06
C SER A 95 -10.96 -1.42 9.71
N ARG A 96 -11.04 -0.20 9.18
CA ARG A 96 -11.94 0.85 9.69
C ARG A 96 -13.41 0.41 9.65
N HIS A 97 -13.84 -0.19 8.53
CA HIS A 97 -15.21 -0.69 8.39
C HIS A 97 -15.52 -1.80 9.39
N LEU A 98 -14.61 -2.76 9.58
CA LEU A 98 -14.80 -3.87 10.51
C LEU A 98 -14.79 -3.38 11.97
N THR A 99 -13.90 -2.46 12.34
CA THR A 99 -13.91 -1.83 13.67
C THR A 99 -15.22 -1.09 13.93
N ALA A 100 -15.73 -0.33 12.95
CA ALA A 100 -17.02 0.35 13.07
C ALA A 100 -18.19 -0.65 13.19
N ALA A 101 -18.19 -1.71 12.37
CA ALA A 101 -19.19 -2.76 12.43
C ALA A 101 -19.18 -3.49 13.78
N GLU A 102 -17.99 -3.73 14.35
CA GLU A 102 -17.82 -4.32 15.68
C GLU A 102 -18.36 -3.41 16.79
N ALA A 103 -18.02 -2.12 16.76
CA ALA A 103 -18.49 -1.13 17.71
C ALA A 103 -20.02 -0.94 17.66
N GLY A 104 -20.63 -1.10 16.48
CA GLY A 104 -22.08 -1.05 16.28
C GLY A 104 -22.85 -2.28 16.78
N ARG A 105 -22.17 -3.36 17.23
CA ARG A 105 -22.84 -4.55 17.77
C ARG A 105 -23.45 -4.28 19.15
N SER A 106 -24.39 -5.11 19.60
CA SER A 106 -24.94 -4.99 20.96
C SER A 106 -23.87 -5.23 22.03
N LYS A 107 -24.05 -4.67 23.24
CA LYS A 107 -23.10 -4.86 24.36
C LYS A 107 -22.79 -6.33 24.67
N ARG A 108 -23.77 -7.23 24.50
CA ARG A 108 -23.58 -8.68 24.68
C ARG A 108 -22.71 -9.28 23.58
N ALA A 109 -22.93 -8.86 22.32
CA ALA A 109 -22.18 -9.35 21.17
C ALA A 109 -20.73 -8.83 21.16
N GLN A 110 -20.49 -7.59 21.58
CA GLN A 110 -19.15 -7.01 21.70
C GLN A 110 -18.23 -7.73 22.69
N ARG A 111 -18.77 -8.57 23.60
CA ARG A 111 -17.96 -9.41 24.49
C ARG A 111 -17.19 -10.51 23.76
N LYS A 112 -17.60 -10.84 22.53
CA LYS A 112 -16.93 -11.83 21.69
C LYS A 112 -16.25 -11.10 20.52
N PRO A 113 -14.98 -11.38 20.21
CA PRO A 113 -14.34 -10.82 19.03
C PRO A 113 -15.15 -11.08 17.76
N LEU A 114 -15.08 -10.16 16.80
CA LEU A 114 -15.73 -10.35 15.50
C LEU A 114 -15.18 -11.60 14.80
N THR A 115 -16.05 -12.44 14.27
CA THR A 115 -15.67 -13.64 13.52
C THR A 115 -15.50 -13.37 12.03
N ASN A 116 -14.77 -14.22 11.32
CA ASN A 116 -14.63 -14.14 9.86
C ASN A 116 -15.99 -14.18 9.12
N GLY A 117 -16.96 -14.95 9.62
CA GLY A 117 -18.31 -15.01 9.05
C GLY A 117 -19.07 -13.70 9.21
N GLU A 118 -19.00 -13.09 10.40
CA GLU A 118 -19.59 -11.77 10.65
C GLU A 118 -18.89 -10.68 9.84
N ALA A 119 -17.57 -10.73 9.68
CA ALA A 119 -16.82 -9.80 8.84
C ALA A 119 -17.28 -9.85 7.37
N ARG A 120 -17.41 -11.04 6.79
CA ARG A 120 -17.97 -11.21 5.43
C ARG A 120 -19.40 -10.68 5.33
N ARG A 121 -20.21 -10.86 6.37
CA ARG A 121 -21.58 -10.33 6.42
C ARG A 121 -21.61 -8.81 6.49
N ALA A 122 -20.69 -8.20 7.26
CA ALA A 122 -20.54 -6.76 7.37
C ALA A 122 -20.07 -6.13 6.06
N LEU A 123 -19.26 -6.85 5.28
CA LEU A 123 -18.76 -6.45 3.96
C LEU A 123 -19.60 -6.97 2.78
N LYS A 124 -20.81 -7.49 3.04
CA LYS A 124 -21.64 -8.07 1.98
C LYS A 124 -21.96 -7.02 0.92
N HIS A 125 -21.70 -7.37 -0.35
CA HIS A 125 -21.83 -6.49 -1.53
C HIS A 125 -20.92 -5.26 -1.51
N ALA A 126 -19.87 -5.26 -0.70
CA ALA A 126 -18.89 -4.19 -0.68
C ALA A 126 -18.14 -4.11 -2.02
N ARG A 127 -17.87 -2.87 -2.44
CA ARG A 127 -17.12 -2.54 -3.64
C ARG A 127 -15.97 -1.63 -3.26
N LEU A 128 -14.80 -1.85 -3.84
CA LEU A 128 -13.62 -1.02 -3.59
C LEU A 128 -13.07 -0.51 -4.92
N THR A 129 -12.77 0.78 -5.00
CA THR A 129 -12.04 1.35 -6.14
C THR A 129 -10.81 2.09 -5.62
N ALA A 130 -9.76 2.17 -6.42
CA ALA A 130 -8.56 2.89 -6.08
C ALA A 130 -8.00 3.63 -7.30
N ARG A 131 -7.38 4.78 -7.06
CA ARG A 131 -6.79 5.65 -8.08
C ARG A 131 -5.36 6.02 -7.70
N ARG A 132 -4.49 6.07 -8.71
CA ARG A 132 -3.11 6.53 -8.54
C ARG A 132 -3.11 8.03 -8.27
N ILE A 133 -2.33 8.45 -7.29
CA ILE A 133 -2.01 9.87 -7.08
C ILE A 133 -0.58 10.05 -7.57
N ARG A 134 -0.40 11.00 -8.49
CA ARG A 134 0.86 11.38 -9.11
C ARG A 134 0.97 12.91 -9.17
N GLU A 135 2.11 13.44 -9.55
CA GLU A 135 2.29 14.88 -9.75
C GLU A 135 1.42 15.38 -10.92
N ASP A 136 1.16 16.69 -10.94
CA ASP A 136 0.43 17.33 -12.02
C ASP A 136 1.15 17.09 -13.37
N GLY A 137 0.39 16.64 -14.36
CA GLY A 137 0.90 16.30 -15.70
C GLY A 137 1.35 14.85 -15.88
N ASP A 138 1.37 14.02 -14.83
CA ASP A 138 1.58 12.58 -15.00
C ASP A 138 0.32 11.93 -15.61
N PRO A 139 0.42 11.26 -16.78
CA PRO A 139 -0.73 10.64 -17.45
C PRO A 139 -1.38 9.50 -16.64
N LEU A 140 -0.67 8.93 -15.67
CA LEU A 140 -1.20 7.91 -14.77
C LEU A 140 -1.94 8.50 -13.58
N HIS A 141 -1.89 9.82 -13.34
CA HIS A 141 -2.68 10.44 -12.28
C HIS A 141 -4.16 10.14 -12.47
N GLY A 142 -4.85 9.77 -11.40
CA GLY A 142 -6.28 9.46 -11.42
C GLY A 142 -6.65 8.15 -12.09
N SER A 143 -5.73 7.46 -12.79
CA SER A 143 -5.98 6.15 -13.39
C SER A 143 -6.28 5.09 -12.32
N TYR A 144 -7.06 4.07 -12.69
CA TYR A 144 -7.40 2.97 -11.78
C TYR A 144 -6.13 2.25 -11.30
N ALA A 145 -6.02 2.10 -9.99
CA ALA A 145 -4.98 1.32 -9.34
C ALA A 145 -5.56 -0.05 -8.97
N ALA A 146 -5.12 -1.11 -9.66
CA ALA A 146 -5.49 -2.47 -9.27
C ALA A 146 -4.93 -2.80 -7.88
N PRO A 147 -5.65 -3.59 -7.05
CA PRO A 147 -5.15 -4.01 -5.75
C PRO A 147 -3.81 -4.70 -5.87
N CYS A 148 -2.90 -4.46 -4.91
CA CYS A 148 -1.64 -5.18 -4.86
C CYS A 148 -1.87 -6.68 -4.62
N ARG A 149 -0.85 -7.51 -4.84
CA ARG A 149 -0.96 -8.97 -4.74
C ARG A 149 -1.58 -9.44 -3.42
N SER A 150 -1.12 -8.90 -2.29
CA SER A 150 -1.66 -9.24 -0.96
C SER A 150 -3.09 -8.77 -0.77
N CYS A 151 -3.39 -7.54 -1.21
CA CYS A 151 -4.74 -6.97 -1.08
C CYS A 151 -5.75 -7.68 -1.98
N ALA A 152 -5.37 -8.14 -3.17
CA ALA A 152 -6.26 -8.89 -4.04
C ALA A 152 -6.78 -10.17 -3.36
N VAL A 153 -5.89 -10.94 -2.71
CA VAL A 153 -6.27 -12.16 -1.98
C VAL A 153 -7.11 -11.81 -0.73
N MET A 154 -6.74 -10.76 0.00
CA MET A 154 -7.50 -10.28 1.16
C MET A 154 -8.93 -9.86 0.79
N LEU A 155 -9.09 -9.06 -0.27
CA LEU A 155 -10.40 -8.61 -0.73
C LEU A 155 -11.26 -9.80 -1.14
N ALA A 156 -10.69 -10.79 -1.83
CA ALA A 156 -11.38 -12.03 -2.17
C ALA A 156 -11.82 -12.81 -0.91
N HIS A 157 -10.94 -12.95 0.09
CA HIS A 157 -11.26 -13.62 1.36
C HIS A 157 -12.44 -13.00 2.09
N PHE A 158 -12.54 -11.67 2.11
CA PHE A 158 -13.65 -10.94 2.74
C PHE A 158 -14.86 -10.72 1.83
N GLY A 159 -14.80 -11.12 0.55
CA GLY A 159 -15.89 -10.96 -0.40
C GLY A 159 -16.10 -9.53 -0.91
N VAL A 160 -15.05 -8.70 -0.88
CA VAL A 160 -15.07 -7.32 -1.38
C VAL A 160 -14.64 -7.30 -2.83
N ARG A 161 -15.45 -6.68 -3.71
CA ARG A 161 -15.17 -6.65 -5.14
C ARG A 161 -14.37 -5.39 -5.53
N PRO A 162 -13.13 -5.52 -6.03
CA PRO A 162 -12.46 -4.39 -6.65
C PRO A 162 -13.19 -3.99 -7.95
N VAL A 163 -13.37 -2.69 -8.17
CA VAL A 163 -14.07 -2.14 -9.32
C VAL A 163 -13.24 -1.02 -9.96
N ASP A 164 -13.11 -1.12 -11.28
CA ASP A 164 -12.64 -0.02 -12.10
C ASP A 164 -13.85 0.84 -12.51
N LEU A 165 -13.91 2.05 -11.96
CA LEU A 165 -14.98 2.99 -12.29
C LEU A 165 -14.73 3.74 -13.60
N THR A 166 -13.53 3.68 -14.18
CA THR A 166 -13.25 4.30 -15.47
C THR A 166 -13.94 3.55 -16.61
N ALA A 167 -14.02 2.23 -16.51
CA ALA A 167 -14.77 1.39 -17.46
C ALA A 167 -16.29 1.61 -17.39
N ASN A 168 -16.83 1.93 -16.20
CA ASN A 168 -18.27 2.15 -16.02
C ASN A 168 -18.73 3.59 -16.30
N GLY A 169 -17.83 4.58 -16.20
CA GLY A 169 -18.14 5.99 -16.47
C GLY A 169 -18.36 6.31 -17.96
N ALA A 170 -17.84 5.48 -18.86
CA ALA A 170 -18.06 5.63 -20.30
C ALA A 170 -19.48 5.21 -20.75
N ALA A 171 -20.22 4.45 -19.93
CA ALA A 171 -21.53 3.91 -20.29
C ALA A 171 -22.72 4.81 -19.90
N THR A 172 -22.52 5.86 -19.10
CA THR A 172 -23.63 6.67 -18.54
C THR A 172 -23.80 8.06 -19.15
N THR A 173 -23.01 8.44 -20.17
CA THR A 173 -23.15 9.76 -20.83
C THR A 173 -23.83 9.71 -22.21
N ALA A 174 -24.32 8.55 -22.64
CA ALA A 174 -24.97 8.37 -23.95
C ALA A 174 -26.48 8.07 -23.81
N GLU A 175 -27.22 8.79 -22.97
CA GLU A 175 -28.70 8.76 -23.01
C GLU A 175 -29.31 10.03 -22.39
N LYS A 176 -29.07 11.19 -23.02
CA LYS A 176 -30.04 12.30 -23.09
C LYS A 176 -29.55 13.39 -24.06
N SER A 177 -29.99 13.29 -25.31
CA SER A 177 -30.16 14.42 -26.23
C SER A 177 -31.31 14.07 -27.16
#